data_AF-A0A9C8DY11-F1
#
_entry.id   AF-A0A9C8DY11-F1
#
_cell.length_a   1.000
_cell.length_b   1.000
_cell.length_c   1.000
_cell.angle_alpha   90.00
_cell.angle_beta   90.00
_cell.angle_gamma   90.00
#
_symmetry.space_group_name_H-M   'P 1'
#
loop_
_entity.id
_entity.type
_entity.pdbx_description
1 polymer ?
#
loop_
_entity_poly.entity_id
_entity_poly.type
_entity_poly.pdbx_seq_one_letter_code
_entity_poly.pdbx_strand_id
1 'polypeptide(L)'
;MNIPNRQTPTQLHERIEFVDILRGFALIGVLVMNMSAYSGHSFTIAQIAGGIDKFTVILMQFLLQAKFYSLFSLLFGWGMATQLERAQARGSRFLPYYVRRTFILLIIGSIHAFLIWNGDILVTYALLAFLLLLFRNRSPKTILLFSAACLLLSIVMVLPGETMDLVRSWYDQ
;
A
#
# COMPACT_ATOMS: atom_id res chain seq x y z
N MET A 1 -30.03 20.12 -23.65
CA MET A 1 -29.46 18.76 -23.42
C MET A 1 -28.05 18.94 -22.86
N ASN A 2 -27.89 18.79 -21.54
CA ASN A 2 -26.64 19.09 -20.85
C ASN A 2 -25.68 17.89 -21.04
N ILE A 3 -24.72 17.99 -21.95
CA ILE A 3 -23.76 16.91 -22.20
C ILE A 3 -22.93 16.75 -20.91
N PRO A 4 -22.93 15.56 -20.25
CA PRO A 4 -22.13 15.38 -19.06
C PRO A 4 -20.67 15.63 -19.41
N ASN A 5 -20.02 16.50 -18.64
CA ASN A 5 -18.61 16.87 -18.79
C ASN A 5 -17.75 15.59 -18.82
N ARG A 6 -17.30 15.17 -20.01
CA ARG A 6 -16.47 13.96 -20.17
C ARG A 6 -15.13 14.26 -19.51
N GLN A 7 -14.75 13.44 -18.54
CA GLN A 7 -13.41 13.52 -17.95
C GLN A 7 -12.38 13.23 -19.05
N THR A 8 -11.65 14.27 -19.47
CA THR A 8 -10.54 14.16 -20.40
C THR A 8 -9.31 13.62 -19.68
N PRO A 9 -8.43 12.86 -20.36
CA PRO A 9 -7.17 12.41 -19.77
C PRO A 9 -6.39 13.60 -19.17
N THR A 10 -5.74 13.38 -18.03
CA THR A 10 -4.88 14.39 -17.40
C THR A 10 -3.79 14.81 -18.37
N GLN A 11 -3.70 16.11 -18.64
CA GLN A 11 -2.72 16.68 -19.56
C GLN A 11 -1.31 16.44 -18.99
N LEU A 12 -0.30 16.25 -19.85
CA LEU A 12 1.07 15.96 -19.39
C LEU A 12 1.60 17.05 -18.45
N HIS A 13 1.27 18.32 -18.69
CA HIS A 13 1.70 19.44 -17.84
C HIS A 13 1.07 19.43 -16.43
N GLU A 14 -0.06 18.74 -16.25
CA GLU A 14 -0.74 18.66 -14.96
C GLU A 14 -0.20 17.50 -14.11
N ARG A 15 0.64 16.62 -14.69
CA ARG A 15 1.21 15.46 -13.99
C ARG A 15 2.40 15.89 -13.15
N ILE A 16 2.44 15.38 -11.92
CA ILE A 16 3.61 15.52 -11.06
C ILE A 16 4.52 14.34 -11.40
N GLU A 17 5.45 14.57 -12.34
CA GLU A 17 6.35 13.53 -12.88
C GLU A 17 7.06 12.76 -11.77
N PHE A 18 7.55 13.47 -10.74
CA PHE A 18 8.19 12.88 -9.58
C PHE A 18 7.32 11.82 -8.87
N VAL A 19 6.01 12.07 -8.73
CA VAL A 19 5.09 11.12 -8.07
C VAL A 19 4.88 9.88 -8.93
N ASP A 20 4.85 10.03 -10.25
CA ASP A 20 4.70 8.91 -11.17
C ASP A 20 5.99 8.05 -11.20
N ILE A 21 7.18 8.67 -11.17
CA ILE A 21 8.47 7.97 -11.03
C ILE A 21 8.52 7.20 -9.71
N LEU A 22 8.16 7.84 -8.60
CA LEU A 22 8.15 7.18 -7.29
C LEU A 22 7.20 5.99 -7.24
N ARG A 23 6.06 6.04 -7.95
CA ARG A 23 5.16 4.88 -8.05
C ARG A 23 5.77 3.73 -8.82
N GLY A 24 6.41 4.02 -9.95
CA GLY A 24 7.14 3.00 -10.72
C GLY A 24 8.24 2.35 -9.88
N PHE A 25 9.03 3.17 -9.18
CA PHE A 25 10.07 2.71 -8.26
C PHE A 25 9.49 1.88 -7.11
N ALA A 26 8.39 2.33 -6.50
CA ALA A 26 7.70 1.60 -5.45
C ALA A 26 7.23 0.22 -5.92
N LEU A 27 6.68 0.13 -7.14
CA LEU A 27 6.19 -1.11 -7.72
C LEU A 27 7.32 -2.12 -8.00
N ILE A 28 8.49 -1.65 -8.44
CA ILE A 28 9.67 -2.50 -8.65
C ILE A 28 10.08 -3.17 -7.34
N GLY A 29 10.19 -2.42 -6.23
CA GLY A 29 10.57 -3.03 -4.96
C GLY A 29 9.50 -3.97 -4.40
N VAL A 30 8.22 -3.69 -4.60
CA VAL A 30 7.14 -4.65 -4.28
C VAL A 30 7.28 -5.93 -5.09
N LEU A 31 7.57 -5.83 -6.38
CA LEU A 31 7.79 -6.99 -7.26
C LEU A 31 8.99 -7.81 -6.79
N VAL A 32 10.10 -7.17 -6.47
CA VAL A 32 11.32 -7.83 -5.98
C VAL A 32 11.05 -8.59 -4.68
N MET A 33 10.30 -8.01 -3.75
CA MET A 33 9.92 -8.70 -2.51
C MET A 33 9.01 -9.90 -2.77
N ASN A 34 8.04 -9.77 -3.68
CA ASN A 34 7.14 -10.87 -4.01
C ASN A 34 7.83 -11.98 -4.80
N MET A 35 8.85 -11.67 -5.61
CA MET A 35 9.60 -12.66 -6.39
C MET A 35 10.22 -13.74 -5.49
N SER A 36 10.66 -13.38 -4.28
CA SER A 36 11.15 -14.34 -3.29
C SER A 36 10.09 -15.35 -2.84
N ALA A 37 8.86 -14.86 -2.68
CA ALA A 37 7.75 -15.68 -2.24
C ALA A 37 7.34 -16.67 -3.37
N TYR A 38 7.41 -16.23 -4.64
CA TYR A 38 7.15 -17.08 -5.80
C TYR A 38 8.27 -18.06 -6.16
N SER A 39 9.52 -17.78 -5.81
CA SER A 39 10.65 -18.66 -6.13
C SER A 39 10.71 -19.91 -5.24
N GLY A 40 9.82 -20.03 -4.24
CA GLY A 40 9.83 -21.10 -3.24
C GLY A 40 10.94 -20.98 -2.21
N HIS A 41 11.88 -20.04 -2.41
CA HIS A 41 12.86 -19.65 -1.41
C HIS A 41 12.24 -18.59 -0.51
N SER A 42 11.59 -19.03 0.57
CA SER A 42 11.50 -18.15 1.73
C SER A 42 12.93 -17.80 2.13
N PHE A 43 13.28 -16.51 2.15
CA PHE A 43 14.59 -16.04 2.59
C PHE A 43 14.76 -16.30 4.10
N THR A 44 14.81 -17.55 4.50
CA THR A 44 15.20 -17.92 5.86
C THR A 44 16.72 -17.84 5.89
N ILE A 45 17.25 -16.90 6.68
CA ILE A 45 18.69 -16.68 6.90
C ILE A 45 19.43 -18.01 7.24
N ALA A 46 18.68 -18.99 7.77
CA ALA A 46 19.17 -20.30 8.13
C ALA A 46 19.45 -21.27 6.95
N GLN A 47 18.81 -21.10 5.79
CA GLN A 47 18.84 -22.12 4.72
C GLN A 47 19.86 -21.85 3.61
N ILE A 48 20.47 -20.67 3.56
CA ILE A 48 21.30 -20.25 2.43
C ILE A 48 22.79 -20.37 2.80
N ALA A 49 23.47 -21.28 2.11
CA ALA A 49 24.90 -21.52 2.21
C ALA A 49 25.72 -20.28 1.81
N GLY A 50 26.89 -20.06 2.44
CA GLY A 50 27.86 -19.01 2.08
C GLY A 50 27.61 -17.60 2.67
N GLY A 51 28.69 -16.86 2.95
CA GLY A 51 28.63 -15.53 3.59
C GLY A 51 28.07 -14.40 2.70
N ILE A 52 28.27 -14.48 1.39
CA ILE A 52 27.79 -13.48 0.41
C ILE A 52 26.27 -13.52 0.29
N ASP A 53 25.69 -14.72 0.30
CA ASP A 53 24.25 -14.90 0.20
C ASP A 53 23.53 -14.36 1.43
N LYS A 54 24.10 -14.59 2.63
CA LYS A 54 23.60 -13.99 3.88
C LYS A 54 23.64 -12.47 3.85
N PHE A 55 24.74 -11.87 3.38
CA PHE A 55 24.83 -10.42 3.25
C PHE A 55 23.77 -9.87 2.29
N THR A 56 23.54 -10.55 1.17
CA THR A 56 22.53 -10.15 0.17
C THR A 56 21.12 -10.21 0.74
N VAL A 57 20.78 -11.26 1.50
CA VAL A 57 19.47 -11.37 2.16
C VAL A 57 19.28 -10.30 3.22
N ILE A 58 20.28 -10.03 4.06
CA ILE A 58 20.21 -8.98 5.07
C ILE A 58 20.04 -7.62 4.41
N LEU A 59 20.78 -7.36 3.33
CA LEU A 59 20.67 -6.12 2.57
C LEU A 59 19.29 -5.95 1.94
N MET A 60 18.73 -7.02 1.36
CA MET A 60 17.36 -7.04 0.82
C MET A 60 16.33 -6.77 1.92
N GLN A 61 16.38 -7.48 3.05
CA GLN A 61 15.45 -7.27 4.16
C GLN A 61 15.59 -5.83 4.69
N PHE A 62 16.80 -5.35 4.92
CA PHE A 62 17.02 -4.00 5.44
C PHE A 62 16.55 -2.90 4.48
N LEU A 63 16.82 -3.02 3.17
CA LEU A 63 16.49 -2.00 2.18
C LEU A 63 15.04 -2.08 1.70
N LEU A 64 14.47 -3.27 1.57
CA LEU A 64 13.21 -3.48 0.86
C LEU A 64 12.04 -3.81 1.78
N GLN A 65 12.30 -4.44 2.93
CA GLN A 65 11.22 -4.89 3.82
C GLN A 65 10.39 -3.71 4.32
N ALA A 66 9.09 -3.79 4.09
CA ALA A 66 8.07 -2.81 4.46
C ALA A 66 8.21 -1.38 3.87
N LYS A 67 9.39 -0.96 3.41
CA LYS A 67 9.60 0.40 2.87
C LYS A 67 8.83 0.63 1.58
N PHE A 68 8.88 -0.30 0.64
CA PHE A 68 8.20 -0.17 -0.66
C PHE A 68 6.69 -0.24 -0.53
N TYR A 69 6.18 -1.09 0.38
CA TYR A 69 4.76 -1.11 0.74
C TYR A 69 4.30 0.21 1.36
N SER A 70 5.10 0.78 2.27
CA SER A 70 4.81 2.07 2.91
C SER A 70 4.82 3.23 1.91
N LEU A 71 5.83 3.28 1.03
CA LEU A 71 5.94 4.26 -0.05
C LEU A 71 4.76 4.15 -1.02
N PHE A 72 4.45 2.93 -1.47
CA PHE A 72 3.33 2.72 -2.38
C PHE A 72 2.00 3.15 -1.74
N SER A 73 1.77 2.81 -0.48
CA SER A 73 0.58 3.21 0.28
C SER A 73 0.44 4.74 0.42
N LEU A 74 1.54 5.43 0.73
CA LEU A 74 1.57 6.90 0.78
C LEU A 74 1.21 7.51 -0.59
N LEU A 75 1.84 7.03 -1.66
CA LEU A 75 1.62 7.51 -3.03
C LEU A 75 0.21 7.19 -3.55
N PHE A 76 -0.39 6.10 -3.06
CA PHE A 76 -1.77 5.73 -3.33
C PHE A 76 -2.74 6.72 -2.69
N GLY A 77 -2.56 7.04 -1.40
CA GLY A 77 -3.34 8.05 -0.68
C GLY A 77 -3.22 9.43 -1.33
N TRP A 78 -2.00 9.87 -1.63
CA TRP A 78 -1.73 11.09 -2.40
C TRP A 78 -2.44 11.10 -3.76
N GLY A 79 -2.44 9.95 -4.43
CA GLY A 79 -3.12 9.75 -5.71
C GLY A 79 -4.62 9.99 -5.64
N MET A 80 -5.26 9.59 -4.55
CA MET A 80 -6.67 9.88 -4.34
C MET A 80 -6.91 11.36 -4.05
N ALA A 81 -6.11 11.97 -3.17
CA ALA A 81 -6.24 13.38 -2.81
C ALA A 81 -6.15 14.28 -4.05
N THR A 82 -5.15 14.04 -4.90
CA THR A 82 -4.97 14.75 -6.17
C THR A 82 -6.11 14.50 -7.17
N GLN A 83 -6.65 13.28 -7.25
CA GLN A 83 -7.83 12.99 -8.08
C GLN A 83 -9.08 13.74 -7.57
N LEU A 84 -9.25 13.83 -6.26
CA LEU A 84 -10.36 14.55 -5.63
C LEU A 84 -10.26 16.06 -5.90
N GLU A 85 -9.09 16.64 -5.68
CA GLU A 85 -8.81 18.06 -5.93
C GLU A 85 -9.07 18.44 -7.39
N ARG A 86 -8.55 17.64 -8.34
CA ARG A 86 -8.79 17.86 -9.77
C ARG A 86 -10.26 17.71 -10.14
N ALA A 87 -10.96 16.75 -9.55
CA ALA A 87 -12.37 16.56 -9.82
C ALA A 87 -13.20 17.76 -9.32
N GLN A 88 -12.85 18.32 -8.16
CA GLN A 88 -13.44 19.54 -7.61
C GLN A 88 -13.14 20.76 -8.49
N ALA A 89 -11.88 20.96 -8.89
CA ALA A 89 -11.47 22.07 -9.76
C ALA A 89 -12.20 22.07 -11.12
N ARG A 90 -12.54 20.89 -11.65
CA ARG A 90 -13.26 20.73 -12.93
C ARG A 90 -14.79 20.66 -12.79
N GLY A 91 -15.33 20.79 -11.57
CA GLY A 91 -16.76 20.62 -11.29
C GLY A 91 -17.29 19.23 -11.69
N SER A 92 -16.44 18.20 -11.73
CA SER A 92 -16.78 16.86 -12.20
C SER A 92 -17.16 15.93 -11.04
N ARG A 93 -17.99 14.92 -11.32
CA ARG A 93 -18.46 13.98 -10.29
C ARG A 93 -17.36 12.98 -9.90
N PHE A 94 -16.56 13.27 -8.87
CA PHE A 94 -15.49 12.36 -8.38
C PHE A 94 -15.97 10.92 -8.05
N LEU A 95 -17.07 10.81 -7.30
CA LEU A 95 -17.52 9.56 -6.69
C LEU A 95 -17.76 8.40 -7.66
N PRO A 96 -18.59 8.54 -8.71
CA PRO A 96 -18.91 7.43 -9.61
C PRO A 96 -17.66 6.90 -10.33
N TYR A 97 -16.73 7.76 -10.71
CA TYR A 97 -15.49 7.33 -11.37
C TYR A 97 -14.55 6.61 -10.41
N TYR A 98 -14.35 7.18 -9.21
CA TYR A 98 -13.46 6.60 -8.21
C TYR A 98 -13.98 5.24 -7.73
N VAL A 99 -15.27 5.14 -7.40
CA VAL A 99 -15.90 3.88 -6.96
C VAL A 99 -15.82 2.81 -8.04
N ARG A 100 -16.12 3.14 -9.30
CA ARG A 100 -16.01 2.17 -10.41
C ARG A 100 -14.58 1.66 -10.56
N ARG A 101 -13.58 2.55 -10.52
CA ARG A 101 -12.17 2.18 -10.63
C ARG A 101 -11.73 1.28 -9.46
N THR A 102 -12.07 1.66 -8.23
CA THR A 102 -11.71 0.89 -7.03
C THR A 102 -12.43 -0.45 -6.99
N PHE A 103 -13.68 -0.53 -7.46
CA PHE A 103 -14.42 -1.78 -7.55
C PHE A 103 -13.83 -2.74 -8.58
N ILE A 104 -13.41 -2.24 -9.76
CA ILE A 104 -12.68 -3.04 -10.75
C ILE A 104 -11.37 -3.56 -10.14
N LEU A 105 -10.63 -2.70 -9.42
CA LEU A 105 -9.42 -3.11 -8.72
C LEU A 105 -9.69 -4.21 -7.68
N LEU A 106 -10.80 -4.11 -6.94
CA LEU A 106 -11.22 -5.14 -5.97
C LEU A 106 -11.51 -6.47 -6.66
N ILE A 107 -12.22 -6.45 -7.80
CA ILE A 107 -12.52 -7.67 -8.56
C ILE A 107 -11.22 -8.32 -9.05
N ILE A 108 -10.34 -7.54 -9.66
CA ILE A 108 -9.05 -8.04 -10.17
C ILE A 108 -8.22 -8.62 -9.02
N GLY A 109 -8.12 -7.89 -7.91
CA GLY A 109 -7.41 -8.34 -6.72
C GLY A 109 -8.04 -9.60 -6.12
N SER A 110 -9.37 -9.71 -6.10
CA SER A 110 -10.05 -10.90 -5.59
C SER A 110 -9.77 -12.13 -6.46
N ILE A 111 -9.87 -11.99 -7.78
CA ILE A 111 -9.52 -13.06 -8.73
C ILE A 111 -8.06 -13.48 -8.54
N HIS A 112 -7.14 -12.52 -8.42
CA HIS A 112 -5.73 -12.81 -8.19
C HIS A 112 -5.49 -13.49 -6.82
N ALA A 113 -6.16 -13.02 -5.77
CA ALA A 113 -6.06 -13.59 -4.42
C ALA A 113 -6.50 -15.06 -4.38
N PHE A 114 -7.61 -15.39 -5.05
CA PHE A 114 -8.16 -16.74 -5.06
C PHE A 114 -7.45 -17.69 -6.03
N LEU A 115 -7.01 -17.21 -7.20
CA LEU A 115 -6.47 -18.07 -8.26
C LEU A 115 -4.93 -18.14 -8.29
N ILE A 116 -4.24 -17.11 -7.79
CA ILE A 116 -2.79 -16.97 -7.96
C ILE A 116 -2.08 -17.00 -6.60
N TRP A 117 -2.44 -16.10 -5.68
CA TRP A 117 -1.68 -15.90 -4.44
C TRP A 117 -2.46 -15.19 -3.32
N ASN A 118 -2.52 -15.80 -2.12
CA ASN A 118 -3.29 -15.28 -0.98
C ASN A 118 -2.79 -13.94 -0.37
N GLY A 119 -1.54 -13.56 -0.59
CA GLY A 119 -0.97 -12.27 -0.15
C GLY A 119 -1.21 -11.09 -1.11
N ASP A 120 -2.37 -11.06 -1.79
CA ASP A 120 -2.69 -10.02 -2.76
C ASP A 120 -2.85 -8.63 -2.10
N ILE A 121 -2.06 -7.67 -2.58
CA ILE A 121 -2.09 -6.31 -2.05
C ILE A 121 -3.18 -5.45 -2.67
N LEU A 122 -3.70 -5.80 -3.86
CA LEU A 122 -4.73 -5.04 -4.57
C LEU A 122 -6.05 -5.05 -3.78
N VAL A 123 -6.45 -6.20 -3.22
CA VAL A 123 -7.65 -6.30 -2.36
C VAL A 123 -7.52 -5.34 -1.17
N THR A 124 -6.38 -5.39 -0.48
CA THR A 124 -6.11 -4.52 0.67
C THR A 124 -6.19 -3.04 0.27
N TYR A 125 -5.56 -2.64 -0.84
CA TYR A 125 -5.64 -1.26 -1.32
C TYR A 125 -7.04 -0.85 -1.77
N ALA A 126 -7.81 -1.75 -2.39
CA ALA A 126 -9.17 -1.43 -2.80
C ALA A 126 -10.07 -1.18 -1.59
N LEU A 127 -9.97 -2.03 -0.55
CA LEU A 127 -10.68 -1.84 0.71
C LEU A 127 -10.26 -0.55 1.41
N LEU A 128 -8.96 -0.27 1.47
CA LEU A 128 -8.44 0.99 2.04
C LEU A 128 -8.89 2.22 1.23
N ALA A 129 -9.00 2.12 -0.10
CA ALA A 129 -9.56 3.19 -0.93
C ALA A 129 -11.03 3.47 -0.62
N PHE A 130 -11.83 2.43 -0.41
CA PHE A 130 -13.22 2.61 0.05
C PHE A 130 -13.27 3.24 1.44
N LEU A 131 -12.41 2.81 2.36
CA LEU A 131 -12.30 3.40 3.69
C LEU A 131 -11.94 4.90 3.61
N LEU A 132 -10.91 5.25 2.84
CA LEU A 132 -10.47 6.63 2.66
C LEU A 132 -11.55 7.52 2.00
N LEU A 133 -12.44 6.94 1.21
CA LEU A 133 -13.59 7.67 0.65
C LEU A 133 -14.55 8.20 1.73
N LEU A 134 -14.62 7.57 2.91
CA LEU A 134 -15.38 8.08 4.06
C LEU A 134 -14.73 9.33 4.68
N PHE A 135 -13.41 9.50 4.50
CA PHE A 135 -12.64 10.60 5.04
C PHE A 135 -12.47 11.79 4.07
N ARG A 136 -12.92 11.66 2.82
CA ARG A 136 -12.70 12.67 1.76
C ARG A 136 -13.18 14.09 2.07
N ASN A 137 -14.23 14.23 2.88
CA ASN A 137 -14.82 15.52 3.28
C ASN A 137 -14.58 15.82 4.77
N ARG A 138 -13.69 15.08 5.42
CA ARG A 138 -13.37 15.27 6.84
C ARG A 138 -12.24 16.26 6.99
N SER A 139 -12.20 16.93 8.14
CA SER A 139 -11.13 17.89 8.44
C SER A 139 -9.76 17.19 8.53
N PRO A 140 -8.66 17.89 8.19
CA PRO A 140 -7.31 17.34 8.37
C PRO A 140 -7.03 16.85 9.81
N LYS A 141 -7.63 17.53 10.81
CA LYS A 141 -7.54 17.13 12.22
C LYS A 141 -8.15 15.74 12.46
N THR A 142 -9.31 15.46 11.87
CA THR A 142 -9.96 14.15 11.98
C THR A 142 -9.12 13.05 11.35
N ILE A 143 -8.53 13.32 10.18
CA ILE A 143 -7.65 12.38 9.49
C ILE A 143 -6.41 12.12 10.32
N LEU A 144 -5.78 13.16 10.87
CA LEU A 144 -4.59 13.04 11.71
C LEU A 144 -4.87 12.24 12.98
N LEU A 145 -5.98 12.53 13.67
CA LEU A 145 -6.37 11.82 14.88
C LEU A 145 -6.65 10.34 14.60
N PHE A 146 -7.35 10.04 13.51
CA PHE A 146 -7.62 8.66 13.10
C PHE A 146 -6.32 7.92 12.76
N SER A 147 -5.43 8.52 11.99
CA SER A 147 -4.11 7.95 11.67
C SER A 147 -3.27 7.71 12.94
N ALA A 148 -3.26 8.66 13.87
CA ALA A 148 -2.57 8.51 15.15
C ALA A 148 -3.17 7.38 15.99
N ALA A 149 -4.50 7.27 16.04
CA ALA A 149 -5.18 6.18 16.72
C ALA A 149 -4.84 4.81 16.11
N CYS A 150 -4.79 4.68 14.79
CA CYS A 150 -4.37 3.46 14.11
C CYS A 150 -2.91 3.09 14.43
N LEU A 151 -2.00 4.08 14.45
CA LEU A 151 -0.59 3.85 14.80
C LEU A 151 -0.44 3.41 16.26
N LEU A 152 -1.14 4.07 17.19
CA LEU A 152 -1.15 3.70 18.60
C LEU A 152 -1.71 2.29 18.79
N LEU A 153 -2.83 1.97 18.13
CA LEU A 153 -3.41 0.63 18.18
C LEU A 153 -2.43 -0.45 17.69
N SER A 154 -1.72 -0.18 16.58
CA SER A 154 -0.68 -1.07 16.06
C SER A 154 0.43 -1.31 17.09
N ILE A 155 0.93 -0.24 17.72
CA ILE A 155 1.98 -0.32 18.75
C ILE A 155 1.48 -1.12 19.96
N VAL A 156 0.26 -0.85 20.44
CA VAL A 156 -0.32 -1.55 21.60
C VAL A 156 -0.57 -3.03 21.31
N MET A 157 -0.89 -3.42 20.07
CA MET A 157 -1.06 -4.83 19.73
C MET A 157 0.26 -5.58 19.57
N VAL A 158 1.30 -4.93 19.06
CA VAL A 158 2.59 -5.58 18.77
C VAL A 158 3.49 -5.68 20.00
N LEU A 159 3.60 -4.61 20.80
CA LEU A 159 4.54 -4.55 21.93
C LEU A 159 4.32 -5.66 22.99
N PRO A 160 3.09 -6.00 23.41
CA PRO A 160 2.86 -7.05 24.39
C PRO A 160 3.23 -8.44 23.87
N GLY A 161 2.99 -8.72 22.58
CA GLY A 161 3.33 -10.02 21.99
C GLY A 161 4.83 -10.28 22.01
N GLU A 162 5.60 -9.35 21.43
CA GLU A 162 7.06 -9.43 21.37
C GLU A 162 7.70 -9.45 22.77
N THR A 163 7.19 -8.62 23.70
CA THR A 163 7.73 -8.59 25.07
C THR A 163 7.40 -9.87 25.85
N MET A 164 6.22 -10.47 25.66
CA MET A 164 5.86 -11.73 26.30
C MET A 164 6.65 -12.90 25.73
N ASP A 165 6.88 -12.95 24.41
CA ASP A 165 7.69 -13.99 23.77
C ASP A 165 9.16 -13.91 24.21
N LEU A 166 9.71 -12.69 24.33
CA LEU A 166 11.03 -12.47 24.89
C LEU A 166 11.10 -12.96 26.33
N VAL A 167 10.18 -12.55 27.22
CA VAL A 167 10.14 -12.96 28.63
C VAL A 167 10.02 -14.49 28.78
N ARG A 168 9.20 -15.14 27.94
CA ARG A 168 9.05 -16.61 27.93
C ARG A 168 10.36 -17.31 27.60
N SER A 169 11.13 -16.77 26.65
CA SER A 169 12.44 -17.33 26.27
C SER A 169 13.51 -17.25 27.38
N TRP A 170 13.36 -16.34 28.35
CA TRP A 170 14.24 -16.27 29.54
C TRP A 170 13.80 -17.21 30.66
N TYR A 171 12.54 -17.61 30.69
CA TYR A 171 11.99 -18.50 31.71
C TYR A 171 12.16 -19.98 31.36
N ASP A 172 12.16 -20.31 30.06
CA ASP A 172 12.32 -21.68 29.54
C ASP A 172 13.81 -22.09 29.34
N GLN A 173 14.77 -21.33 29.89
CA GLN A 173 16.22 -21.64 29.96
C GLN A 173 16.64 -22.01 31.38
#